data_AF-A0A3B4V8W4-F1
#
_entry.id   AF-A0A3B4V8W4-F1
#
_cell.length_a   1.000
_cell.length_b   1.000
_cell.length_c   1.000
_cell.angle_alpha   90.00
_cell.angle_beta   90.00
_cell.angle_gamma   90.00
#
_symmetry.space_group_name_H-M   'P 1'
#
loop_
_entity.id
_entity.type
_entity.pdbx_description
1 polymer ?
#
loop_
_entity_poly.entity_id
_entity_poly.type
_entity_poly.pdbx_seq_one_letter_code
_entity_poly.pdbx_strand_id
1 'polypeptide(L)'
;MASTTSGDVLPTGGRIFTTMPDMCFIPEFVFGGLVWILVASTRITQENPLGWVMFVSVFCFVVTTLWFFIFLCGANQSSIWPSLDVGYHFVAVVFYLSASVALAYVTLMNATLLARFPSEELLKIYRLDISAVVMSYIATLLYFLHAIFSALRWKRS
;
A
#
# COMPACT_ATOMS: atom_id res chain seq x y z
N MET A 1 -0.47 -43.13 -15.32
CA MET A 1 0.59 -42.10 -15.34
C MET A 1 0.18 -41.01 -14.38
N ALA A 2 0.98 -40.78 -13.34
CA ALA A 2 0.65 -39.82 -12.29
C ALA A 2 0.71 -38.40 -12.85
N SER A 3 -0.36 -37.64 -12.63
CA SER A 3 -0.39 -36.19 -12.84
C SER A 3 0.61 -35.56 -11.89
N THR A 4 1.67 -34.97 -12.43
CA THR A 4 2.55 -34.07 -11.71
C THR A 4 1.70 -32.88 -11.26
N THR A 5 1.32 -32.84 -9.98
CA THR A 5 0.94 -31.60 -9.32
C THR A 5 2.17 -30.70 -9.39
N SER A 6 2.17 -29.79 -10.37
CA SER A 6 3.07 -28.66 -10.40
C SER A 6 2.96 -28.01 -9.02
N GLY A 7 4.02 -28.12 -8.21
CA GLY A 7 4.10 -27.32 -6.99
C GLY A 7 3.89 -25.85 -7.38
N ASP A 8 3.18 -25.11 -6.54
CA ASP A 8 2.90 -23.67 -6.71
C ASP A 8 4.23 -22.90 -6.66
N VAL A 9 5.00 -22.95 -7.75
CA VAL A 9 6.22 -22.15 -7.93
C VAL A 9 5.78 -20.70 -8.04
N LEU A 10 6.35 -19.84 -7.19
CA LEU A 10 6.17 -18.40 -7.24
C LEU A 10 6.37 -17.90 -8.68
N PRO A 11 5.39 -17.17 -9.26
CA PRO A 11 5.47 -16.78 -10.65
C PRO A 11 6.64 -15.81 -10.84
N THR A 12 7.42 -16.06 -11.88
CA THR A 12 8.58 -15.22 -12.26
C THR A 12 8.31 -14.54 -13.59
N GLY A 13 8.87 -13.34 -13.80
CA GLY A 13 8.74 -12.60 -15.05
C GLY A 13 7.31 -12.14 -15.34
N GLY A 14 6.85 -12.28 -16.60
CA GLY A 14 5.57 -11.73 -17.07
C GLY A 14 4.30 -12.32 -16.41
N ARG A 15 4.41 -13.46 -15.71
CA ARG A 15 3.29 -14.08 -14.99
C ARG A 15 2.87 -13.30 -13.75
N ILE A 16 3.73 -12.44 -13.21
CA ILE A 16 3.40 -11.53 -12.09
C ILE A 16 2.21 -10.64 -12.44
N PHE A 17 2.06 -10.26 -13.71
CA PHE A 17 0.96 -9.42 -14.19
C PHE A 17 -0.37 -10.16 -14.34
N THR A 18 -0.37 -11.50 -14.24
CA THR A 18 -1.54 -12.33 -14.55
C THR A 18 -1.91 -13.32 -13.44
N THR A 19 -1.07 -13.45 -12.40
CA THR A 19 -1.29 -14.39 -11.30
C THR A 19 -1.61 -13.62 -10.02
N MET A 20 -2.75 -13.91 -9.40
CA MET A 20 -3.02 -13.44 -8.04
C MET A 20 -2.10 -14.19 -7.07
N PRO A 21 -1.47 -13.53 -6.08
CA PRO A 21 -1.67 -12.16 -5.61
C PRO A 21 -0.84 -11.08 -6.32
N ASP A 22 0.15 -11.45 -7.12
CA ASP A 22 1.22 -10.54 -7.54
C ASP A 22 0.73 -9.43 -8.53
N MET A 23 -0.47 -9.56 -9.10
CA MET A 23 -1.15 -8.47 -9.82
C MET A 23 -1.44 -7.25 -8.93
N CYS A 24 -1.54 -7.43 -7.61
CA CYS A 24 -1.77 -6.36 -6.65
C CYS A 24 -0.57 -5.41 -6.47
N PHE A 25 0.65 -5.80 -6.86
CA PHE A 25 1.84 -4.95 -6.73
C PHE A 25 1.72 -3.62 -7.50
N ILE A 26 1.14 -3.63 -8.69
CA ILE A 26 0.99 -2.42 -9.53
C ILE A 26 0.01 -1.42 -8.91
N PRO A 27 -1.24 -1.79 -8.58
CA PRO A 27 -2.14 -0.85 -7.94
C PRO A 27 -1.62 -0.43 -6.55
N GLU A 28 -0.97 -1.32 -5.77
CA GLU A 28 -0.32 -0.93 -4.50
C GLU A 28 0.75 0.15 -4.71
N PHE A 29 1.59 -0.01 -5.74
CA PHE A 29 2.60 0.98 -6.10
C PHE A 29 1.97 2.31 -6.52
N VAL A 30 0.94 2.28 -7.37
CA VAL A 30 0.26 3.50 -7.86
C VAL A 30 -0.44 4.22 -6.72
N PHE A 31 -1.28 3.53 -5.95
CA PHE A 31 -2.04 4.16 -4.87
C PHE A 31 -1.16 4.57 -3.70
N GLY A 32 -0.18 3.75 -3.33
CA GLY A 32 0.81 4.12 -2.32
C GLY A 32 1.65 5.34 -2.75
N GLY A 33 2.08 5.35 -4.02
CA GLY A 33 2.75 6.48 -4.66
C GLY A 33 1.96 7.79 -4.54
N LEU A 34 0.68 7.73 -4.92
CA LEU A 34 -0.22 8.88 -4.89
C LEU A 34 -0.40 9.43 -3.47
N VAL A 35 -0.49 8.59 -2.44
CA VAL A 35 -0.71 9.04 -1.05
C VAL A 35 0.41 9.97 -0.60
N TRP A 36 1.69 9.58 -0.73
CA TRP A 36 2.77 10.44 -0.24
C TRP A 36 3.00 11.67 -1.13
N ILE A 37 2.72 11.58 -2.44
CA ILE A 37 2.78 12.76 -3.33
C ILE A 37 1.71 13.80 -2.93
N LEU A 38 0.49 13.34 -2.66
CA LEU A 38 -0.62 14.22 -2.27
C LEU A 38 -0.37 14.85 -0.89
N VAL A 39 0.11 14.07 0.09
CA VAL A 39 0.47 14.59 1.42
C VAL A 39 1.68 15.53 1.34
N ALA A 40 2.68 15.25 0.50
CA ALA A 40 3.79 16.19 0.28
C ALA A 40 3.32 17.50 -0.38
N SER A 41 2.31 17.43 -1.25
CA SER A 41 1.73 18.60 -1.92
C SER A 41 1.04 19.58 -0.95
N THR A 42 0.55 19.10 0.20
CA THR A 42 0.05 19.97 1.28
C THR A 42 1.16 20.61 2.09
N ARG A 43 2.44 20.35 1.76
CA ARG A 43 3.63 20.78 2.52
C ARG A 43 3.64 20.27 3.96
N ILE A 44 2.91 19.17 4.22
CA ILE A 44 2.83 18.54 5.54
C ILE A 44 2.33 19.56 6.59
N THR A 45 1.33 20.38 6.21
CA THR A 45 0.66 21.29 7.15
C THR A 45 -0.06 20.46 8.21
N GLN A 46 0.44 20.50 9.45
CA GLN A 46 0.22 19.54 10.55
C GLN A 46 1.25 18.40 10.56
N GLU A 47 2.50 18.76 10.86
CA GLU A 47 3.67 17.87 10.89
C GLU A 47 3.41 16.56 11.65
N ASN A 48 2.74 16.64 12.79
CA ASN A 48 2.25 15.47 13.52
C ASN A 48 0.71 15.48 13.49
N PRO A 49 0.03 14.51 12.84
CA PRO A 49 0.51 13.16 12.47
C PRO A 49 0.90 12.95 11.00
N LEU A 50 0.94 13.98 10.13
CA LEU A 50 1.20 13.76 8.69
C LEU A 50 2.60 13.21 8.39
N GLY A 51 3.59 13.47 9.24
CA GLY A 51 4.91 12.85 9.16
C GLY A 51 4.86 11.33 9.28
N TRP A 52 3.96 10.78 10.10
CA TRP A 52 3.72 9.33 10.19
C TRP A 52 3.10 8.79 8.90
N VAL A 53 2.12 9.50 8.33
CA VAL A 53 1.49 9.13 7.05
C VAL A 53 2.52 9.10 5.93
N MET A 54 3.40 10.11 5.87
CA MET A 54 4.50 10.17 4.91
C MET A 54 5.47 9.01 5.10
N PHE A 55 5.91 8.75 6.33
CA PHE A 55 6.83 7.65 6.63
C PHE A 55 6.25 6.31 6.17
N VAL A 56 5.02 5.98 6.59
CA VAL A 56 4.35 4.72 6.22
C VAL A 56 4.27 4.57 4.70
N SER A 57 3.80 5.61 4.02
CA SER A 57 3.53 5.52 2.59
C SER A 57 4.82 5.40 1.78
N VAL A 58 5.88 6.16 2.11
CA VAL A 58 7.20 6.05 1.45
C VAL A 58 7.87 4.71 1.77
N PHE A 59 7.82 4.26 3.03
CA PHE A 59 8.38 2.98 3.45
C PHE A 59 7.77 1.82 2.66
N CYS A 60 6.44 1.71 2.68
CA CYS A 60 5.73 0.66 1.93
C CYS A 60 5.97 0.80 0.42
N PHE A 61 5.99 2.02 -0.14
CA PHE A 61 6.29 2.22 -1.56
C PHE A 61 7.67 1.65 -1.94
N VAL A 62 8.72 1.95 -1.17
CA VAL A 62 10.07 1.44 -1.42
C VAL A 62 10.12 -0.07 -1.28
N VAL A 63 9.57 -0.64 -0.20
CA VAL A 63 9.63 -2.08 0.05
C VAL A 63 8.81 -2.87 -0.98
N THR A 64 7.60 -2.43 -1.31
CA THR A 64 6.76 -3.02 -2.38
C THR A 64 7.48 -2.95 -3.73
N THR A 65 8.18 -1.85 -4.02
CA THR A 65 9.00 -1.74 -5.24
C THR A 65 10.13 -2.76 -5.26
N LEU A 66 10.84 -2.95 -4.14
CA LEU A 66 11.88 -3.97 -4.03
C LEU A 66 11.31 -5.38 -4.20
N TRP A 67 10.17 -5.69 -3.57
CA TRP A 67 9.47 -6.97 -3.74
C TRP A 67 9.12 -7.24 -5.19
N PHE A 68 8.55 -6.23 -5.87
CA PHE A 68 8.20 -6.33 -7.28
C PHE A 68 9.40 -6.71 -8.14
N PHE A 69 10.55 -6.05 -7.96
CA PHE A 69 11.76 -6.36 -8.73
C PHE A 69 12.37 -7.72 -8.39
N ILE A 70 12.37 -8.12 -7.12
CA ILE A 70 12.87 -9.43 -6.68
C ILE A 70 12.05 -10.55 -7.32
N PHE A 71 10.73 -10.42 -7.32
CA PHE A 71 9.82 -11.38 -7.95
C PHE A 71 10.00 -11.37 -9.47
N LEU A 72 10.15 -10.19 -10.08
CA LEU A 72 10.38 -10.04 -11.52
C LEU A 72 11.66 -10.75 -11.98
N CYS A 73 12.75 -10.59 -11.23
CA CYS A 73 14.03 -11.26 -11.48
C CYS A 73 14.02 -12.76 -11.11
N GLY A 74 12.96 -13.25 -10.47
CA GLY A 74 12.84 -14.66 -10.06
C GLY A 74 13.77 -15.07 -8.93
N ALA A 75 14.21 -14.12 -8.09
CA ALA A 75 15.07 -14.40 -6.92
C ALA A 75 14.29 -14.99 -5.72
N ASN A 76 13.01 -15.31 -5.91
CA ASN A 76 12.04 -15.72 -4.89
C ASN A 76 11.86 -17.25 -4.76
N GLN A 77 12.85 -18.05 -5.15
CA GLN A 77 12.68 -19.52 -5.28
C GLN A 77 12.91 -20.33 -3.99
N SER A 78 13.34 -19.71 -2.89
CA SER A 78 13.52 -20.42 -1.62
C SER A 78 12.21 -20.54 -0.82
N SER A 79 12.12 -21.56 0.06
CA SER A 79 10.90 -21.89 0.81
C SER A 79 10.44 -20.83 1.81
N ILE A 80 11.28 -19.84 2.13
CA ILE A 80 10.96 -18.77 3.08
C ILE A 80 10.15 -17.63 2.44
N TRP A 81 10.22 -17.46 1.11
CA TRP A 81 9.57 -16.35 0.40
C TRP A 81 8.06 -16.28 0.59
N PRO A 82 7.28 -17.38 0.54
CA PRO A 82 5.85 -17.33 0.79
C PRO A 82 5.52 -16.77 2.20
N SER A 83 6.29 -17.13 3.22
CA SER A 83 6.07 -16.64 4.59
C SER A 83 6.45 -15.17 4.73
N LEU A 84 7.58 -14.77 4.14
CA LEU A 84 8.06 -13.39 4.16
C LEU A 84 7.09 -12.44 3.44
N ASP A 85 6.51 -12.91 2.33
CA ASP A 85 5.52 -12.19 1.55
C ASP A 85 4.24 -11.92 2.35
N VAL A 86 3.71 -12.93 3.05
CA VAL A 86 2.57 -12.77 3.97
C VAL A 86 2.88 -11.77 5.08
N GLY A 87 4.06 -11.92 5.71
CA GLY A 87 4.49 -11.07 6.81
C GLY A 87 4.57 -9.60 6.41
N TYR A 88 5.21 -9.31 5.28
CA TYR A 88 5.32 -7.95 4.76
C TYR A 88 3.94 -7.33 4.48
N HIS A 89 3.10 -8.00 3.70
CA HIS A 89 1.79 -7.45 3.33
C HIS A 89 0.90 -7.26 4.55
N PHE A 90 0.96 -8.15 5.54
CA PHE A 90 0.26 -7.96 6.82
C PHE A 90 0.74 -6.72 7.59
N VAL A 91 2.05 -6.50 7.70
CA VAL A 91 2.59 -5.28 8.35
C VAL A 91 2.18 -4.04 7.56
N ALA A 92 2.23 -4.10 6.23
CA ALA A 92 1.81 -3.00 5.37
C ALA A 92 0.33 -2.62 5.58
N VAL A 93 -0.57 -3.60 5.76
CA VAL A 93 -1.98 -3.35 6.11
C VAL A 93 -2.09 -2.58 7.42
N VAL A 94 -1.41 -3.02 8.48
CA VAL A 94 -1.49 -2.38 9.80
C VAL A 94 -0.97 -0.94 9.73
N PHE A 95 0.14 -0.75 9.01
CA PHE A 95 0.74 0.57 8.82
C PHE A 95 -0.18 1.50 8.01
N TYR A 96 -0.69 1.05 6.86
CA TYR A 96 -1.57 1.86 6.03
C TYR A 96 -2.92 2.14 6.69
N LEU A 97 -3.46 1.21 7.48
CA LEU A 97 -4.66 1.45 8.28
C LEU A 97 -4.39 2.56 9.32
N SER A 98 -3.25 2.48 10.04
CA SER A 98 -2.83 3.51 10.99
C SER A 98 -2.68 4.88 10.32
N ALA A 99 -2.00 4.94 9.19
CA ALA A 99 -1.82 6.16 8.41
C ALA A 99 -3.16 6.72 7.89
N SER A 100 -4.05 5.87 7.41
CA SER A 100 -5.37 6.27 6.88
C SER A 100 -6.25 6.89 7.97
N VAL A 101 -6.23 6.33 9.19
CA VAL A 101 -6.97 6.89 10.34
C VAL A 101 -6.40 8.26 10.73
N ALA A 102 -5.07 8.38 10.81
CA ALA A 102 -4.41 9.65 11.11
C ALA A 102 -4.70 10.73 10.05
N LEU A 103 -4.63 10.35 8.77
CA LEU A 103 -4.90 11.25 7.65
C LEU A 103 -6.37 11.70 7.65
N ALA A 104 -7.32 10.79 7.88
CA ALA A 104 -8.75 11.11 7.98
C ALA A 104 -9.06 12.08 9.14
N TYR A 105 -8.39 11.90 10.29
CA TYR A 105 -8.48 12.83 11.41
C TYR A 105 -8.04 14.25 11.02
N VAL A 106 -6.89 14.39 10.35
CA VAL A 106 -6.40 15.69 9.86
C VAL A 106 -7.36 16.29 8.84
N THR A 107 -7.92 15.49 7.93
CA THR A 107 -8.89 15.95 6.94
C THR A 107 -10.15 16.53 7.60
N LEU A 108 -10.67 15.87 8.64
CA LEU A 108 -11.84 16.37 9.39
C LEU A 108 -11.52 17.68 10.12
N MET A 109 -10.33 17.77 10.73
CA MET A 109 -9.88 19.02 11.34
C MET A 109 -9.82 20.15 10.31
N ASN A 110 -9.23 19.90 9.13
CA ASN A 110 -9.18 20.88 8.04
C ASN A 110 -10.56 21.28 7.53
N ALA A 111 -11.54 20.36 7.51
CA ALA A 111 -12.93 20.68 7.20
C ALA A 111 -13.53 21.69 8.20
N THR A 112 -13.30 21.47 9.51
CA THR A 112 -13.81 22.38 10.55
C THR A 112 -13.14 23.75 10.51
N LEU A 113 -11.83 23.79 10.24
CA LEU A 113 -11.10 25.05 10.06
C LEU A 113 -11.63 25.82 8.85
N LEU A 114 -11.88 25.13 7.74
CA LEU A 114 -12.41 25.74 6.52
C LEU A 114 -13.81 26.33 6.72
N ALA A 115 -14.67 25.64 7.47
CA ALA A 115 -16.00 26.13 7.80
C ALA A 115 -15.98 27.41 8.65
N ARG A 116 -14.95 27.58 9.50
CA ARG A 116 -14.80 28.73 10.40
C ARG A 116 -14.03 29.89 9.76
N PHE A 117 -13.02 29.57 8.97
CA PHE A 117 -12.09 30.51 8.36
C PHE A 117 -11.89 30.15 6.88
N PRO A 118 -12.86 30.49 6.01
CA PRO A 118 -12.81 30.11 4.61
C PRO A 118 -11.63 30.80 3.91
N SER A 119 -10.81 30.02 3.22
CA SER A 119 -9.72 30.50 2.37
C SER A 119 -9.47 29.52 1.22
N GLU A 120 -9.03 30.05 0.07
CA GLU A 120 -8.70 29.22 -1.11
C GLU A 120 -7.55 28.24 -0.84
N GLU A 121 -6.57 28.65 -0.03
CA GLU A 121 -5.45 27.80 0.36
C GLU A 121 -5.91 26.60 1.20
N LEU A 122 -6.75 26.84 2.21
CA LEU A 122 -7.29 25.77 3.05
C LEU A 122 -8.25 24.87 2.29
N LEU A 123 -9.05 25.42 1.37
CA LEU A 123 -9.89 24.64 0.47
C LEU A 123 -9.06 23.69 -0.41
N LYS A 124 -7.91 24.16 -0.90
CA LYS A 124 -6.97 23.35 -1.68
C LYS A 124 -6.37 22.22 -0.85
N ILE A 125 -5.88 22.52 0.36
CA ILE A 125 -5.31 21.52 1.29
C ILE A 125 -6.37 20.46 1.63
N TYR A 126 -7.58 20.89 1.99
CA TYR A 126 -8.69 20.00 2.32
C TYR A 126 -9.04 19.03 1.18
N ARG A 127 -9.06 19.51 -0.07
CA ARG A 127 -9.31 18.66 -1.25
C ARG A 127 -8.19 17.66 -1.51
N LEU A 128 -6.93 18.08 -1.32
CA LEU A 128 -5.77 17.19 -1.42
C LEU A 128 -5.83 16.10 -0.34
N ASP A 129 -6.15 16.47 0.90
CA ASP A 129 -6.29 15.52 2.00
C ASP A 129 -7.42 14.51 1.74
N ILE A 130 -8.60 14.94 1.26
CA ILE A 130 -9.68 14.02 0.87
C ILE A 130 -9.18 13.00 -0.16
N SER A 131 -8.49 13.47 -1.20
CA SER A 131 -7.97 12.57 -2.23
C SER A 131 -6.96 11.59 -1.65
N ALA A 132 -6.06 12.06 -0.78
CA ALA A 132 -5.07 11.23 -0.14
C ALA A 132 -5.70 10.17 0.80
N VAL A 133 -6.76 10.51 1.53
CA VAL A 133 -7.54 9.57 2.36
C VAL A 133 -8.15 8.46 1.52
N VAL A 134 -8.80 8.81 0.41
CA VAL A 134 -9.41 7.81 -0.48
C VAL A 134 -8.33 6.86 -1.02
N MET A 135 -7.20 7.39 -1.48
CA MET A 135 -6.10 6.57 -1.99
C MET A 135 -5.45 5.72 -0.88
N SER A 136 -5.35 6.22 0.36
CA SER A 136 -4.75 5.47 1.47
C SER A 136 -5.63 4.29 1.90
N TYR A 137 -6.95 4.45 1.91
CA TYR A 137 -7.87 3.34 2.15
C TYR A 137 -7.86 2.31 1.01
N ILE A 138 -7.75 2.75 -0.25
CA ILE A 138 -7.59 1.84 -1.39
C ILE A 138 -6.28 1.05 -1.24
N ALA A 139 -5.16 1.72 -0.92
CA ALA A 139 -3.88 1.05 -0.66
C ALA A 139 -4.01 0.03 0.48
N THR A 140 -4.65 0.41 1.59
CA THR A 140 -4.91 -0.50 2.73
C THR A 140 -5.66 -1.75 2.29
N LEU A 141 -6.72 -1.59 1.48
CA LEU A 141 -7.51 -2.70 0.97
C LEU A 141 -6.69 -3.61 0.06
N LEU A 142 -5.86 -3.03 -0.82
CA LEU A 142 -5.01 -3.80 -1.73
C LEU A 142 -3.99 -4.65 -0.96
N TYR A 143 -3.26 -4.04 -0.02
CA TYR A 143 -2.34 -4.78 0.86
C TYR A 143 -3.06 -5.89 1.63
N PHE A 144 -4.31 -5.66 2.02
CA PHE A 144 -5.11 -6.65 2.76
C PHE A 144 -5.50 -7.84 1.89
N LEU A 145 -5.96 -7.58 0.67
CA LEU A 145 -6.26 -8.63 -0.31
C LEU A 145 -4.99 -9.42 -0.64
N HIS A 146 -3.86 -8.72 -0.85
CA HIS A 146 -2.57 -9.34 -1.08
C HIS A 146 -2.18 -10.26 0.08
N ALA A 147 -2.24 -9.77 1.32
CA ALA A 147 -1.94 -10.56 2.51
C ALA A 147 -2.80 -11.84 2.60
N ILE A 148 -4.11 -11.74 2.32
CA ILE A 148 -5.02 -12.91 2.31
C ILE A 148 -4.60 -13.92 1.25
N PHE A 149 -4.42 -13.47 0.01
CA PHE A 149 -4.08 -14.37 -1.10
C PHE A 149 -2.69 -14.99 -0.92
N SER A 150 -1.72 -14.25 -0.40
CA SER A 150 -0.41 -14.78 -0.02
C SER A 150 -0.52 -15.80 1.11
N ALA A 151 -1.39 -15.59 2.10
CA ALA A 151 -1.60 -16.57 3.18
C ALA A 151 -2.24 -17.87 2.66
N LEU A 152 -3.19 -17.74 1.72
CA LEU A 152 -3.79 -18.89 1.03
C LEU A 152 -2.74 -19.64 0.19
N ARG A 153 -1.83 -18.94 -0.49
CA ARG A 153 -0.70 -19.51 -1.24
C ARG A 153 0.27 -20.23 -0.31
N TRP A 154 0.66 -19.60 0.79
CA TRP A 154 1.58 -20.18 1.77
C TRP A 154 1.03 -21.47 2.40
N LYS A 155 -0.27 -21.52 2.72
CA LYS A 155 -0.91 -22.74 3.25
C LYS A 155 -0.86 -23.94 2.27
N ARG A 156 -0.73 -23.68 0.96
CA ARG A 156 -0.69 -24.71 -0.08
C ARG A 156 0.73 -25.15 -0.45
N SER A 157 1.76 -24.39 -0.02
CA SER A 157 3.18 -24.67 -0.25
C SER A 157 3.73 -25.62 0.80
#